data_AF-A0A1H4H218-F1
#
_entry.id   AF-A0A1H4H218-F1
#
_cell.length_a   1.000
_cell.length_b   1.000
_cell.length_c   1.000
_cell.angle_alpha   90.00
_cell.angle_beta   90.00
_cell.angle_gamma   90.00
#
_symmetry.space_group_name_H-M   'P 1'
#
loop_
_entity.id
_entity.type
_entity.pdbx_description
1 polymer ?
#
loop_
_entity_poly.entity_id
_entity_poly.type
_entity_poly.pdbx_seq_one_letter_code
_entity_poly.pdbx_strand_id
1 'polypeptide(L)'
;MEELDIKNRPDKDWVDEYLKEVIRYHRAIKAVPDSQEGRLIELKSKQLVFIGKLAGEFAYRYKSKRAERKQVQTETFFEAKKYKKEAAELAVVELRKEEAEEYGNWKRWENALTTTQEEINAIKYKVKLDFADGNRQGGF
;
A
#
# COMPACT_ATOMS: atom_id res chain seq x y z
N MET A 1 -19.14 -2.62 -18.23
CA MET A 1 -18.35 -3.21 -17.13
C MET A 1 -17.13 -3.79 -17.82
N GLU A 2 -16.07 -2.99 -17.90
CA GLU A 2 -14.91 -3.27 -18.75
C GLU A 2 -14.12 -4.41 -18.12
N GLU A 3 -13.93 -5.49 -18.89
CA GLU A 3 -13.20 -6.67 -18.48
C GLU A 3 -11.78 -6.26 -18.11
N LEU A 4 -11.38 -6.55 -16.86
CA LEU A 4 -10.00 -6.43 -16.41
C LEU A 4 -9.18 -7.48 -17.17
N ASP A 5 -8.68 -7.12 -18.35
CA ASP A 5 -7.69 -7.89 -19.08
C ASP A 5 -6.36 -7.85 -18.31
N ILE A 6 -6.20 -8.80 -17.39
CA ILE A 6 -5.03 -8.96 -16.54
C ILE A 6 -3.76 -9.21 -17.38
N LYS A 7 -3.88 -9.60 -18.66
CA LYS A 7 -2.73 -9.90 -19.54
C LYS A 7 -2.04 -8.65 -20.09
N ASN A 8 -2.65 -7.48 -19.95
CA ASN A 8 -2.18 -6.25 -20.58
C ASN A 8 -2.03 -5.09 -19.58
N ARG A 9 -1.64 -5.40 -18.33
CA ARG A 9 -1.21 -4.34 -17.41
C ARG A 9 0.07 -3.74 -18.02
N PRO A 10 0.10 -2.45 -18.39
CA PRO A 10 1.31 -1.86 -18.92
C PRO A 10 2.43 -2.00 -17.88
N ASP A 11 3.64 -2.36 -18.31
CA ASP A 11 4.90 -2.39 -17.53
C ASP A 11 5.32 -1.02 -16.96
N LYS A 12 4.36 -0.11 -16.84
CA LYS A 12 4.58 1.20 -16.25
C LYS A 12 4.58 1.02 -14.74
N ASP A 13 5.74 1.26 -14.13
CA ASP A 13 5.84 1.36 -12.68
C ASP A 13 5.07 2.59 -12.19
N TRP A 14 3.87 2.36 -11.66
CA TRP A 14 3.02 3.43 -11.11
C TRP A 14 3.40 3.82 -9.68
N VAL A 15 4.36 3.13 -9.04
CA VAL A 15 4.76 3.39 -7.65
C VAL A 15 5.20 4.84 -7.47
N ASP A 16 6.03 5.36 -8.37
CA ASP A 16 6.50 6.73 -8.30
C ASP A 16 5.38 7.75 -8.44
N GLU A 17 4.40 7.47 -9.31
CA GLU A 17 3.25 8.36 -9.50
C GLU A 17 2.34 8.37 -8.28
N TYR A 18 2.04 7.19 -7.73
CA TYR A 18 1.25 7.09 -6.52
C TYR A 18 1.97 7.70 -5.31
N LEU A 19 3.28 7.52 -5.20
CA LEU A 19 4.08 8.12 -4.14
C LEU A 19 4.08 9.65 -4.24
N LYS A 20 4.24 10.21 -5.45
CA LYS A 20 4.13 11.66 -5.68
C LYS A 20 2.77 12.18 -5.21
N GLU A 21 1.69 11.48 -5.51
CA GLU A 21 0.35 11.85 -5.06
C GLU A 21 0.19 11.76 -3.53
N VAL A 22 0.68 10.69 -2.89
CA VAL A 22 0.68 10.57 -1.43
C VAL A 22 1.41 11.75 -0.79
N ILE A 23 2.60 12.12 -1.30
CA ILE A 23 3.37 13.27 -0.81
C ILE A 23 2.62 14.58 -1.04
N ARG A 24 1.98 14.75 -2.21
CA ARG A 24 1.20 15.94 -2.54
C ARG A 24 0.03 16.13 -1.56
N TYR A 25 -0.76 15.08 -1.31
CA TYR A 25 -1.85 15.14 -0.34
C TYR A 25 -1.33 15.31 1.09
N HIS A 26 -0.22 14.68 1.47
CA HIS A 26 0.39 14.86 2.80
C HIS A 26 0.74 16.33 3.07
N ARG A 27 1.34 17.01 2.09
CA ARG A 27 1.65 18.44 2.18
C ARG A 27 0.38 19.28 2.30
N ALA A 28 -0.65 18.97 1.50
CA ALA A 28 -1.92 19.68 1.58
C ALA A 28 -2.60 19.50 2.95
N ILE A 29 -2.59 18.28 3.50
CA ILE A 29 -3.13 17.95 4.82
C ILE A 29 -2.46 18.78 5.92
N LYS A 30 -1.13 18.89 5.90
CA LYS A 30 -0.38 19.69 6.89
C LYS A 30 -0.69 21.18 6.85
N ALA A 31 -1.22 21.69 5.74
CA ALA A 31 -1.59 23.09 5.60
C ALA A 31 -3.06 23.38 5.99
N VAL A 32 -3.85 22.35 6.31
CA VAL A 32 -5.26 22.53 6.72
C VAL A 32 -5.32 22.98 8.18
N PRO A 33 -5.99 24.11 8.50
CA PRO A 33 -6.25 24.50 9.88
C PRO A 33 -7.17 23.51 10.60
N ASP A 34 -7.00 23.34 11.91
CA ASP A 34 -7.78 22.39 12.72
C ASP A 34 -9.29 22.64 12.68
N SER A 35 -9.72 23.88 12.44
CA SER A 35 -11.14 24.27 12.31
C SER A 35 -11.81 23.78 11.02
N GLN A 36 -11.08 23.15 10.10
CA GLN A 36 -11.59 22.66 8.82
C GLN A 36 -11.60 21.13 8.76
N GLU A 37 -12.22 20.47 9.75
CA GLU A 37 -12.23 19.00 9.83
C GLU A 37 -12.82 18.33 8.57
N GLY A 38 -13.82 18.94 7.94
CA GLY A 38 -14.41 18.42 6.69
C GLY A 38 -13.40 18.37 5.54
N ARG A 39 -12.56 19.41 5.41
CA ARG A 39 -11.49 19.47 4.41
C ARG A 39 -10.39 18.46 4.72
N LEU A 40 -10.07 18.28 6.01
CA LEU A 40 -9.09 17.30 6.46
C LEU A 40 -9.53 15.86 6.12
N ILE A 41 -10.81 15.52 6.36
CA ILE A 41 -11.40 14.24 5.98
C ILE A 41 -11.33 14.02 4.46
N GLU A 42 -11.69 15.02 3.67
CA GLU A 42 -11.65 14.93 2.20
C GLU A 42 -10.23 14.63 1.69
N LEU A 43 -9.23 15.40 2.15
CA LEU A 43 -7.84 15.22 1.70
C LEU A 43 -7.24 13.90 2.18
N LYS A 44 -7.49 13.49 3.42
CA LYS A 44 -7.07 12.18 3.93
C LYS A 44 -7.73 11.03 3.16
N SER A 45 -9.01 11.17 2.82
CA SER A 45 -9.71 10.16 2.01
C SER A 45 -9.12 10.04 0.61
N LYS A 46 -8.73 11.15 -0.02
CA LYS A 46 -8.01 11.14 -1.31
C LYS A 46 -6.62 10.53 -1.19
N GLN A 47 -5.87 10.85 -0.13
CA GLN A 47 -4.57 10.24 0.16
C GLN A 47 -4.70 8.72 0.36
N LEU A 48 -5.73 8.26 1.08
CA LEU A 48 -6.02 6.86 1.37
C LEU A 48 -6.13 6.01 0.09
N VAL A 49 -6.72 6.57 -0.98
CA VAL A 49 -6.81 5.88 -2.28
C VAL A 49 -5.43 5.55 -2.84
N PHE A 50 -4.48 6.50 -2.80
CA PHE A 50 -3.13 6.28 -3.33
C PHE A 50 -2.29 5.38 -2.43
N ILE A 51 -2.48 5.47 -1.11
CA ILE A 51 -1.90 4.50 -0.16
C ILE A 51 -2.39 3.09 -0.47
N GLY A 52 -3.69 2.91 -0.74
CA GLY A 52 -4.27 1.62 -1.09
C GLY A 52 -3.73 1.08 -2.42
N LYS A 53 -3.53 1.94 -3.42
CA LYS A 53 -2.89 1.57 -4.68
C LYS A 53 -1.44 1.10 -4.48
N LEU A 54 -0.66 1.80 -3.66
CA LEU A 54 0.71 1.38 -3.31
C LEU A 54 0.71 0.03 -2.57
N ALA A 55 -0.15 -0.14 -1.56
CA ALA A 55 -0.27 -1.40 -0.84
C ALA A 55 -0.61 -2.57 -1.79
N GLY A 56 -1.56 -2.36 -2.71
CA GLY A 56 -1.93 -3.37 -3.71
C GLY A 56 -0.80 -3.70 -4.69
N GLU A 57 -0.04 -2.70 -5.13
CA GLU A 57 1.09 -2.89 -6.04
C GLU A 57 2.22 -3.69 -5.39
N PHE A 58 2.63 -3.32 -4.17
CA PHE A 58 3.64 -4.09 -3.43
C PHE A 58 3.15 -5.48 -3.03
N ALA A 59 1.86 -5.66 -2.76
CA ALA A 59 1.28 -6.99 -2.54
C ALA A 59 1.38 -7.87 -3.79
N TYR A 60 1.16 -7.29 -4.97
CA TYR A 60 1.33 -7.99 -6.24
C TYR A 60 2.79 -8.38 -6.46
N ARG A 61 3.73 -7.44 -6.34
CA ARG A 61 5.18 -7.68 -6.51
C ARG A 61 5.69 -8.78 -5.58
N TYR A 62 5.35 -8.71 -4.28
CA TYR A 62 5.70 -9.75 -3.32
C TYR A 62 5.18 -11.13 -3.74
N LYS A 63 3.91 -11.23 -4.14
CA LYS A 63 3.32 -12.51 -4.56
C LYS A 63 3.94 -13.03 -5.84
N SER A 64 4.25 -12.17 -6.81
CA SER A 64 4.93 -12.51 -8.05
C SER A 64 6.34 -13.02 -7.78
N LYS A 65 7.14 -12.30 -6.98
CA LYS A 65 8.49 -12.72 -6.59
C LYS A 65 8.51 -14.01 -5.79
N ARG A 66 7.54 -14.19 -4.89
CA ARG A 66 7.37 -15.44 -4.15
C ARG A 66 7.04 -16.62 -5.07
N ALA A 67 6.25 -16.40 -6.12
CA ALA A 67 5.94 -17.44 -7.11
C ALA A 67 7.17 -17.79 -7.95
N GLU A 68 7.86 -16.77 -8.49
CA GLU A 68 9.13 -16.91 -9.21
C GLU A 68 10.16 -17.71 -8.39
N ARG A 69 10.35 -17.33 -7.13
CA ARG A 69 11.25 -18.04 -6.22
C ARG A 69 10.90 -19.52 -6.09
N LYS A 70 9.62 -19.85 -5.90
CA LYS A 70 9.19 -21.25 -5.77
C LYS A 70 9.43 -22.04 -7.05
N GLN A 71 9.23 -21.41 -8.20
CA GLN A 71 9.50 -22.01 -9.50
C GLN A 71 11.00 -22.32 -9.65
N VAL A 72 11.86 -21.31 -9.51
CA VAL A 72 13.32 -21.46 -9.63
C VAL A 72 13.87 -22.49 -8.64
N GLN A 73 13.37 -22.47 -7.39
CA GLN A 73 13.76 -23.45 -6.39
C GLN A 73 13.43 -24.89 -6.83
N THR A 74 12.25 -25.09 -7.40
CA THR A 74 11.76 -26.40 -7.83
C THR A 74 12.50 -26.89 -9.07
N GLU A 75 12.70 -26.02 -10.06
CA GLU A 75 13.45 -26.31 -11.29
C GLU A 75 14.89 -26.71 -10.94
N THR A 76 15.58 -25.90 -10.13
CA THR A 76 16.95 -26.19 -9.71
C THR A 76 17.05 -27.52 -8.94
N PHE A 77 16.07 -27.82 -8.09
CA PHE A 77 16.03 -29.08 -7.34
C PHE A 77 15.95 -30.29 -8.28
N PHE A 78 15.15 -30.20 -9.35
CA PHE A 78 15.00 -31.29 -10.31
C PHE A 78 16.21 -31.44 -11.23
N GLU A 79 16.83 -30.33 -11.63
CA GLU A 79 18.01 -30.31 -12.52
C GLU A 79 19.30 -30.76 -11.82
N ALA A 80 19.42 -30.52 -10.51
CA ALA A 80 20.62 -30.86 -9.76
C ALA A 80 20.89 -32.38 -9.73
N LYS A 81 22.12 -32.78 -10.08
CA LYS A 81 22.54 -34.19 -10.09
C LYS A 81 22.88 -34.74 -8.70
N LYS A 82 23.41 -33.90 -7.82
CA LYS A 82 23.76 -34.19 -6.41
C LYS A 82 23.51 -32.94 -5.56
N TYR A 83 23.39 -33.09 -4.24
CA TYR A 83 23.14 -31.99 -3.31
C TYR A 83 21.94 -31.12 -3.72
N LYS A 84 20.84 -31.78 -4.08
CA LYS A 84 19.68 -31.14 -4.71
C LYS A 84 19.09 -30.02 -3.86
N LYS A 85 19.02 -30.24 -2.54
CA LYS A 85 18.46 -29.28 -1.60
C LYS A 85 19.35 -28.05 -1.49
N GLU A 86 20.66 -28.25 -1.34
CA GLU A 86 21.66 -27.21 -1.19
C GLU A 86 21.75 -26.35 -2.46
N ALA A 87 21.75 -26.99 -3.63
CA ALA A 87 21.75 -26.30 -4.92
C ALA A 87 20.50 -25.43 -5.10
N ALA A 88 19.32 -25.98 -4.78
CA ALA A 88 18.06 -25.26 -4.89
C ALA A 88 17.95 -24.08 -3.89
N GLU A 89 18.46 -24.25 -2.67
CA GLU A 89 18.51 -23.18 -1.66
C GLU A 89 19.46 -22.06 -2.06
N LEU A 90 20.63 -22.40 -2.61
CA LEU A 90 21.61 -21.40 -3.09
C LEU A 90 21.06 -20.58 -4.26
N ALA A 91 20.34 -21.22 -5.19
CA ALA A 91 19.78 -20.58 -6.38
C ALA A 91 18.73 -19.49 -6.07
N VAL A 92 18.11 -19.53 -4.88
CA VAL A 92 17.03 -18.61 -4.51
C VAL A 92 17.42 -17.57 -3.47
N VAL A 93 18.69 -17.47 -3.09
CA VAL A 93 19.15 -16.54 -2.05
C VAL A 93 18.79 -15.09 -2.39
N GLU A 94 19.09 -14.64 -3.60
CA GLU A 94 18.78 -13.26 -4.00
C GLU A 94 17.27 -13.04 -4.16
N LEU A 95 16.55 -14.01 -4.74
CA LEU A 95 15.08 -13.96 -4.83
C LEU A 95 14.39 -13.88 -3.46
N ARG A 96 14.96 -14.47 -2.41
CA ARG A 96 14.45 -14.32 -1.03
C ARG A 96 14.66 -12.92 -0.47
N LYS A 97 15.77 -12.26 -0.81
CA LYS A 97 16.01 -10.87 -0.38
C LYS A 97 15.01 -9.93 -1.06
N GLU A 98 14.84 -10.08 -2.38
CA GLU A 98 13.83 -9.32 -3.14
C GLU A 98 12.42 -9.58 -2.59
N GLU A 99 12.05 -10.85 -2.33
CA GLU A 99 10.76 -11.20 -1.71
C GLU A 99 10.57 -10.50 -0.35
N ALA A 100 11.61 -10.45 0.49
CA ALA A 100 11.55 -9.82 1.80
C ALA A 100 11.40 -8.29 1.72
N GLU A 101 12.08 -7.65 0.75
CA GLU A 101 11.95 -6.21 0.51
C GLU A 101 10.54 -5.84 0.06
N GLU A 102 10.00 -6.57 -0.91
CA GLU A 102 8.63 -6.37 -1.42
C GLU A 102 7.59 -6.62 -0.33
N TYR A 103 7.80 -7.65 0.50
CA TYR A 103 6.94 -7.91 1.66
C TYR A 103 6.96 -6.76 2.67
N GLY A 104 8.15 -6.24 2.99
CA GLY A 104 8.31 -5.10 3.89
C GLY A 104 7.62 -3.84 3.36
N ASN A 105 7.75 -3.56 2.07
CA ASN A 105 7.06 -2.45 1.42
C ASN A 105 5.53 -2.64 1.45
N TRP A 106 5.02 -3.83 1.14
CA TRP A 106 3.60 -4.13 1.24
C TRP A 106 3.08 -3.88 2.65
N LYS A 107 3.72 -4.45 3.68
CA LYS A 107 3.31 -4.27 5.08
C LYS A 107 3.36 -2.81 5.51
N ARG A 108 4.35 -2.04 5.06
CA ARG A 108 4.44 -0.59 5.35
C ARG A 108 3.20 0.15 4.83
N TRP A 109 2.82 -0.07 3.58
CA TRP A 109 1.68 0.63 2.97
C TRP A 109 0.33 0.10 3.45
N GLU A 110 0.23 -1.19 3.76
CA GLU A 110 -0.95 -1.77 4.41
C GLU A 110 -1.19 -1.16 5.79
N ASN A 111 -0.14 -1.04 6.61
CA ASN A 111 -0.26 -0.38 7.91
C ASN A 111 -0.64 1.10 7.76
N ALA A 112 -0.03 1.82 6.81
CA ALA A 112 -0.38 3.21 6.52
C ALA A 112 -1.85 3.37 6.09
N LEU A 113 -2.39 2.39 5.35
CA LEU A 113 -3.80 2.36 4.95
C LEU A 113 -4.70 2.29 6.19
N THR A 114 -4.43 1.34 7.09
CA THR A 114 -5.18 1.15 8.34
C THR A 114 -5.10 2.40 9.21
N THR A 115 -3.89 2.93 9.44
CA THR A 115 -3.70 4.14 10.27
C THR A 115 -4.45 5.35 9.70
N THR A 116 -4.35 5.59 8.39
CA THR A 116 -5.05 6.74 7.76
C THR A 116 -6.58 6.58 7.86
N GLN A 117 -7.10 5.35 7.77
CA GLN A 117 -8.52 5.07 7.95
C GLN A 117 -8.97 5.33 9.40
N GLU A 118 -8.17 4.93 10.38
CA GLU A 118 -8.40 5.21 11.81
C GLU A 118 -8.39 6.72 12.10
N GLU A 119 -7.44 7.46 11.54
CA GLU A 119 -7.38 8.93 11.67
C GLU A 119 -8.63 9.60 11.10
N ILE A 120 -9.09 9.18 9.92
CA ILE A 120 -10.34 9.69 9.32
C ILE A 120 -11.52 9.42 10.25
N ASN A 121 -11.60 8.21 10.83
CA ASN A 121 -12.67 7.86 11.75
C ASN A 121 -12.61 8.69 13.03
N ALA A 122 -11.42 8.89 13.61
CA ALA A 122 -11.24 9.73 14.79
C ALA A 122 -11.74 11.17 14.55
N ILE A 123 -11.42 11.76 13.40
CA ILE A 123 -11.92 13.10 13.03
C ILE A 123 -13.46 13.08 12.89
N LYS A 124 -14.04 12.07 12.25
CA LYS A 124 -15.49 11.92 12.13
C LYS A 124 -16.16 11.79 13.50
N TYR A 125 -15.56 11.07 14.45
CA TYR A 125 -16.07 10.95 15.82
C TYR A 125 -16.01 12.29 16.55
N LYS A 126 -14.88 13.01 16.46
CA LYS A 126 -14.75 14.36 17.04
C LYS A 126 -15.85 15.30 16.53
N VAL A 127 -16.03 15.36 15.20
CA VAL A 127 -17.07 16.21 14.59
C VAL A 127 -18.48 15.86 15.10
N LYS A 128 -18.79 14.57 15.28
CA LYS A 128 -20.08 14.14 15.83
C LYS A 128 -20.28 14.59 17.28
N LEU A 129 -19.24 14.50 18.11
CA LEU A 129 -19.28 14.98 19.49
C LEU A 129 -19.49 16.50 19.54
N ASP A 130 -18.73 17.26 18.74
CA ASP A 130 -18.86 18.73 18.67
C ASP A 130 -20.28 19.18 18.30
N PHE A 131 -20.97 18.41 17.44
CA PHE A 131 -22.38 18.64 17.11
C PHE A 131 -23.34 18.25 18.25
N ALA A 132 -23.08 17.13 18.95
CA ALA A 132 -23.92 16.66 20.04
C ALA A 132 -23.85 17.57 21.28
N ASP A 133 -22.66 18.12 21.56
CA ASP A 133 -22.40 19.00 22.70
C ASP A 133 -22.86 20.45 22.47
N GLY A 134 -23.47 20.75 21.30
CA GLY A 134 -23.97 22.09 20.98
C GLY A 134 -22.88 23.14 20.74
N ASN A 135 -21.62 22.72 20.64
CA ASN A 135 -20.45 23.60 20.54
C ASN A 135 -20.30 24.27 19.15
N ARG A 136 -21.17 23.94 18.19
CA ARG A 136 -21.36 24.65 16.92
C ARG A 136 -22.63 25.49 16.93
N GLN A 137 -22.74 26.43 17.88
CA GLN A 137 -23.67 27.56 17.75
C GLN A 137 -22.95 28.74 17.07
N GLY A 138 -23.32 29.03 15.82
CA GLY A 138 -22.98 30.27 15.13
C GLY A 138 -22.05 30.12 13.92
N GLY A 139 -22.60 30.28 12.71
CA GLY A 139 -21.83 30.36 11.48
C GLY A 139 -22.62 30.03 10.21
N PHE A 140 -23.81 30.62 10.06
CA PHE A 140 -24.41 30.89 8.74
C PHE A 140 -24.38 32.40 8.53
#